data_AF-A0AA39SHJ8-F1
#
_entry.id   AF-A0AA39SHJ8-F1
#
_cell.length_a   1.000
_cell.length_b   1.000
_cell.length_c   1.000
_cell.angle_alpha   90.00
_cell.angle_beta   90.00
_cell.angle_gamma   90.00
#
_symmetry.space_group_name_H-M   'P 1'
#
loop_
_entity.id
_entity.type
_entity.pdbx_description
1 polymer ?
#
loop_
_entity_poly.entity_id
_entity_poly.type
_entity_poly.pdbx_seq_one_letter_code
_entity_poly.pdbx_strand_id
1 'polypeptide(L)'
;MEDLLYVKDYHLPVFTTEKPDNKSDAEWTLLHRQVCGFIRQWVNDNVLNHISGETHARTLWNKLEELYARKTGNNKLFLIKQMMGLKYKDGAPLTDHLNTYQGILNQLAGMGIKFDDEIQALWLLGTLPDS
;
A
#
# COMPACT_ATOMS: atom_id res chain seq x y z
N MET A 1 2.54 6.44 3.53
CA MET A 1 3.66 6.08 4.43
C MET A 1 5.00 6.47 3.80
N GLU A 2 5.21 6.19 2.51
CA GLU A 2 6.41 6.61 1.78
C GLU A 2 6.73 8.11 1.93
N ASP A 3 5.73 8.98 1.75
CA ASP A 3 5.91 10.43 1.94
C ASP A 3 6.43 10.80 3.33
N LEU A 4 6.02 10.07 4.37
CA LEU A 4 6.49 10.31 5.74
C LEU A 4 7.98 9.98 5.89
N LEU A 5 8.49 9.02 5.12
CA LEU A 5 9.91 8.70 5.09
C LEU A 5 10.70 9.82 4.42
N TYR A 6 10.17 10.42 3.35
CA TYR A 6 10.80 11.58 2.71
C TYR A 6 10.82 12.80 3.63
N VAL A 7 9.70 13.10 4.31
CA VAL A 7 9.61 14.22 5.27
C VAL A 7 10.60 14.09 6.43
N LYS A 8 11.01 12.87 6.78
CA LYS A 8 11.96 12.58 7.88
C LYS A 8 13.38 12.29 7.41
N ASP A 9 13.68 12.41 6.11
CA ASP A 9 14.96 12.00 5.52
C ASP A 9 15.30 10.51 5.78
N TYR A 10 14.27 9.68 5.95
CA TYR A 10 14.34 8.24 6.22
C TYR A 10 14.16 7.40 4.96
N HIS A 11 14.12 8.04 3.79
CA HIS A 11 13.93 7.38 2.50
C HIS A 11 15.16 6.55 2.07
N LEU A 12 16.37 6.98 2.42
CA LEU A 12 17.61 6.33 1.95
C LEU A 12 17.68 4.83 2.28
N PRO A 13 17.56 4.39 3.55
CA PRO A 13 17.74 2.98 3.91
C PRO A 13 16.62 2.07 3.38
N VAL A 14 15.54 2.65 2.87
CA VAL A 14 14.41 1.92 2.27
C VAL A 14 14.57 1.86 0.76
N PHE A 15 15.02 2.93 0.11
CA PHE A 15 14.97 3.07 -1.35
C PHE A 15 16.31 2.97 -2.07
N THR A 16 17.44 3.11 -1.38
CA THR A 16 18.78 2.90 -1.97
C THR A 16 19.21 1.44 -1.90
N THR A 17 19.97 0.99 -2.90
CA THR A 17 20.58 -0.35 -2.94
C THR A 17 21.89 -0.41 -2.18
N GLU A 18 22.61 0.72 -2.12
CA GLU A 18 23.94 0.80 -1.54
C GLU A 18 23.99 1.86 -0.42
N LYS A 19 24.93 1.67 0.50
CA LYS A 19 25.24 2.62 1.56
C LYS A 19 25.93 3.84 0.94
N PRO A 20 25.52 5.08 1.25
CA PRO A 20 26.23 6.27 0.81
C PRO A 20 27.67 6.35 1.31
N ASP A 21 28.61 6.80 0.47
CA ASP A 21 30.04 6.91 0.80
C ASP A 21 30.32 7.87 1.98
N ASN A 22 29.45 8.86 2.18
CA ASN A 22 29.55 9.83 3.26
C ASN A 22 29.03 9.31 4.61
N LYS A 23 28.72 8.01 4.74
CA LYS A 23 28.24 7.39 5.98
C LYS A 23 29.14 6.24 6.41
N SER A 24 29.51 6.25 7.69
CA SER A 24 30.13 5.09 8.33
C SER A 24 29.14 3.92 8.43
N ASP A 25 29.67 2.71 8.61
CA ASP A 25 28.82 1.52 8.80
C ASP A 25 27.96 1.62 10.07
N ALA A 26 28.48 2.25 11.13
CA ALA A 26 27.75 2.46 12.37
C ALA A 26 26.57 3.43 12.19
N GLU A 27 26.80 4.57 11.51
CA GLU A 27 25.72 5.53 11.20
C GLU A 27 24.67 4.92 10.28
N TRP A 28 25.08 4.11 9.30
CA TRP A 28 24.17 3.42 8.41
C TRP A 28 23.30 2.39 9.14
N THR A 29 23.92 1.59 10.01
CA THR A 29 23.22 0.60 10.85
C THR A 29 22.23 1.27 11.80
N LEU A 30 22.64 2.39 12.41
CA LEU A 30 21.77 3.18 13.29
C LEU A 30 20.58 3.74 12.51
N LEU A 31 20.82 4.30 11.32
CA LEU A 31 19.76 4.85 10.49
C LEU A 31 18.74 3.77 10.08
N HIS A 32 19.19 2.57 9.69
CA HIS A 32 18.28 1.44 9.46
C HIS A 32 17.40 1.12 10.68
N ARG A 33 17.98 1.11 11.88
CA ARG A 33 17.21 0.87 13.12
C ARG A 33 16.19 1.97 13.39
N GLN A 34 16.55 3.24 13.17
CA GLN A 34 15.65 4.38 13.33
C GLN A 34 14.46 4.27 12.37
N VAL A 35 14.72 3.98 11.09
CA VAL A 35 13.66 3.82 10.09
C VAL A 35 12.75 2.63 10.43
N CYS A 36 13.32 1.50 10.85
CA CYS A 36 12.50 0.37 11.32
C CYS A 36 11.60 0.76 12.50
N GLY A 37 12.13 1.49 13.48
CA GLY A 37 11.35 1.99 14.62
C GLY A 37 10.22 2.93 14.18
N PHE A 38 10.54 3.85 13.27
CA PHE A 38 9.57 4.79 12.72
C PHE A 38 8.43 4.08 12.00
N ILE A 39 8.72 3.13 11.11
CA ILE A 39 7.68 2.40 10.37
C ILE A 39 6.77 1.61 11.33
N ARG A 40 7.34 0.97 12.37
CA ARG A 40 6.57 0.20 13.36
C ARG A 40 5.57 1.04 14.14
N GLN A 41 5.83 2.32 14.35
CA GLN A 41 4.91 3.21 15.04
C GLN A 41 3.59 3.42 14.26
N TRP A 42 3.59 3.19 12.95
CA TRP A 42 2.45 3.46 12.07
C TRP A 42 1.68 2.21 11.65
N VAL A 43 2.02 1.04 12.19
CA VAL A 43 1.31 -0.21 11.86
C VAL A 43 0.57 -0.76 13.07
N ASN A 44 -0.53 -1.46 12.82
CA ASN A 44 -1.32 -2.12 13.85
C ASN A 44 -0.60 -3.37 14.41
N ASP A 45 -0.98 -3.80 15.61
CA ASP A 45 -0.35 -4.93 16.32
C ASP A 45 -0.31 -6.23 15.51
N ASN A 46 -1.36 -6.49 14.72
CA ASN A 46 -1.42 -7.67 13.85
C ASN A 46 -0.28 -7.68 12.81
N VAL A 47 0.12 -6.52 12.28
CA VAL A 47 1.24 -6.37 11.35
C VAL A 47 2.56 -6.38 12.09
N LEU A 48 2.62 -5.73 13.25
CA LEU A 48 3.83 -5.58 14.05
C LEU A 48 4.48 -6.94 14.33
N ASN A 49 3.67 -7.95 14.62
CA ASN A 49 4.13 -9.33 14.87
C ASN A 49 4.93 -9.93 13.70
N HIS A 50 4.65 -9.53 12.45
CA HIS A 50 5.34 -10.04 11.27
C HIS A 50 6.68 -9.34 10.99
N ILE A 51 6.87 -8.13 11.54
CA ILE A 51 8.01 -7.24 11.23
C ILE A 51 8.86 -6.87 12.45
N SER A 52 8.49 -7.30 13.66
CA SER A 52 9.13 -6.92 14.93
C SER A 52 10.62 -7.30 15.01
N GLY A 53 11.02 -8.39 14.36
CA GLY A 53 12.41 -8.85 14.30
C GLY A 53 13.30 -8.11 13.28
N GLU A 54 12.72 -7.34 12.35
CA GLU A 54 13.46 -6.77 11.23
C GLU A 54 14.37 -5.61 11.64
N THR A 55 15.67 -5.73 11.36
CA THR A 55 16.65 -4.70 11.74
C THR A 55 17.08 -3.84 10.56
N HIS A 56 16.67 -4.24 9.35
CA HIS A 56 17.03 -3.62 8.10
C HIS A 56 15.78 -3.06 7.42
N ALA A 57 15.77 -1.73 7.22
CA ALA A 57 14.59 -1.00 6.78
C ALA A 57 14.03 -1.49 5.42
N ARG A 58 14.90 -1.81 4.45
CA ARG A 58 14.48 -2.38 3.16
C ARG A 58 13.81 -3.75 3.31
N THR A 59 14.36 -4.65 4.13
CA THR A 59 13.74 -5.95 4.41
C THR A 59 12.37 -5.79 5.06
N LEU A 60 12.26 -4.88 6.04
CA LEU A 60 10.99 -4.55 6.69
C LEU A 60 9.97 -4.04 5.68
N TRP A 61 10.37 -3.08 4.83
CA TRP A 61 9.51 -2.50 3.80
C TRP A 61 9.01 -3.56 2.81
N ASN A 62 9.89 -4.43 2.34
CA ASN A 62 9.53 -5.51 1.43
C ASN A 62 8.52 -6.50 2.05
N LYS A 63 8.63 -6.80 3.36
CA LYS A 63 7.62 -7.61 4.05
C LYS A 63 6.26 -6.92 4.08
N LEU A 64 6.22 -5.60 4.29
CA LEU A 64 4.97 -4.85 4.22
C LEU A 64 4.39 -4.87 2.80
N GLU A 65 5.23 -4.72 1.78
CA GLU A 65 4.82 -4.85 0.38
C GLU A 65 4.28 -6.25 0.08
N GLU A 66 4.90 -7.30 0.60
CA GLU A 66 4.42 -8.67 0.43
C GLU A 66 3.07 -8.91 1.12
N LEU A 67 2.86 -8.34 2.31
CA LEU A 67 1.60 -8.51 3.06
C LEU A 67 0.43 -7.75 2.41
N TYR A 68 0.68 -6.52 1.94
CA TYR A 68 -0.39 -5.59 1.56
C TYR A 68 -0.48 -5.31 0.05
N ALA A 69 0.63 -5.39 -0.66
CA ALA A 69 0.72 -5.09 -2.09
C ALA A 69 1.17 -6.30 -2.90
N ARG A 70 0.98 -7.53 -2.38
CA ARG A 70 1.34 -8.75 -3.09
C ARG A 70 0.67 -8.78 -4.47
N LYS A 71 1.49 -8.70 -5.52
CA LYS A 71 1.03 -8.70 -6.92
C LYS A 71 0.70 -10.11 -7.41
N THR A 72 0.16 -10.97 -6.56
CA THR A 72 -0.20 -12.35 -6.93
C THR A 72 -1.45 -12.36 -7.80
N GLY A 73 -1.58 -13.38 -8.66
CA GLY A 73 -2.80 -13.59 -9.44
C GLY A 73 -4.05 -13.73 -8.56
N ASN A 74 -3.93 -14.34 -7.39
CA ASN A 74 -5.03 -14.48 -6.44
C ASN A 74 -5.50 -13.14 -5.86
N ASN A 75 -4.57 -12.24 -5.51
CA ASN A 75 -4.94 -10.91 -5.01
C ASN A 75 -5.58 -10.06 -6.10
N LYS A 76 -5.05 -10.13 -7.33
CA LYS A 76 -5.68 -9.49 -8.50
C LYS A 76 -7.11 -10.00 -8.72
N LEU A 77 -7.29 -11.33 -8.71
CA LEU A 77 -8.61 -11.94 -8.87
C LEU A 77 -9.56 -11.57 -7.74
N PHE A 78 -9.08 -11.51 -6.50
CA PHE A 78 -9.87 -11.09 -5.35
C PHE A 78 -10.38 -9.65 -5.50
N LEU A 79 -9.51 -8.71 -5.87
CA LEU A 79 -9.90 -7.31 -6.10
C LEU A 79 -10.86 -7.16 -7.29
N ILE A 80 -10.65 -7.91 -8.38
CA ILE A 80 -11.60 -7.94 -9.51
C ILE A 80 -12.97 -8.48 -9.06
N LYS A 81 -13.01 -9.53 -8.25
CA LYS A 81 -14.26 -10.06 -7.67
C LYS A 81 -14.94 -9.04 -6.75
N GLN A 82 -14.19 -8.34 -5.93
CA GLN A 82 -14.73 -7.24 -5.12
C GLN A 82 -15.31 -6.13 -5.98
N MET A 83 -14.61 -5.73 -7.05
CA MET A 83 -15.09 -4.71 -7.99
C MET A 83 -16.38 -5.15 -8.69
N MET A 84 -16.45 -6.40 -9.18
CA MET A 84 -17.64 -6.94 -9.84
C MET A 84 -18.83 -7.05 -8.89
N GLY A 85 -18.58 -7.34 -7.61
CA GLY A 85 -19.61 -7.43 -6.58
C GLY A 85 -19.94 -6.11 -5.90
N LEU A 86 -19.25 -5.01 -6.22
CA LEU A 86 -19.48 -3.73 -5.57
C LEU A 86 -20.83 -3.17 -6.00
N LYS A 87 -21.69 -2.91 -5.02
CA LYS A 87 -23.02 -2.32 -5.21
C LYS A 87 -23.24 -1.22 -4.19
N TYR A 88 -23.80 -0.11 -4.65
CA TYR A 88 -24.21 0.96 -3.78
C TYR A 88 -25.30 0.46 -2.83
N LYS A 89 -25.20 0.85 -1.56
CA LYS A 89 -26.16 0.47 -0.53
C LYS A 89 -27.00 1.69 -0.19
N ASP A 90 -28.31 1.56 -0.37
CA ASP A 90 -29.25 2.62 -0.02
C ASP A 90 -29.12 3.01 1.45
N GLY A 91 -29.01 4.32 1.70
CA GLY A 91 -28.80 4.89 3.02
C GLY A 91 -27.33 5.06 3.43
N ALA A 92 -26.36 4.54 2.68
CA ALA A 92 -24.94 4.88 2.87
C ALA A 92 -24.57 6.17 2.12
N PRO A 93 -23.60 6.98 2.61
CA PRO A 93 -23.12 8.13 1.86
C PRO A 93 -22.52 7.71 0.52
N LEU A 94 -22.92 8.39 -0.56
CA LEU A 94 -22.35 8.16 -1.91
C LEU A 94 -20.82 8.33 -1.92
N THR A 95 -20.30 9.24 -1.09
CA THR A 95 -18.85 9.45 -0.93
C THR A 95 -18.12 8.20 -0.47
N ASP A 96 -18.71 7.41 0.43
CA ASP A 96 -18.07 6.19 0.95
C ASP A 96 -18.00 5.10 -0.12
N HIS A 97 -19.05 5.02 -0.95
CA HIS A 97 -19.08 4.14 -2.12
C HIS A 97 -18.03 4.54 -3.15
N LEU A 98 -17.95 5.82 -3.50
CA LEU A 98 -16.94 6.35 -4.43
C LEU A 98 -15.51 6.12 -3.90
N ASN A 99 -15.28 6.34 -2.60
CA ASN A 99 -13.99 6.08 -1.97
C ASN A 99 -13.61 4.60 -2.04
N THR A 100 -14.57 3.69 -1.81
CA THR A 100 -14.36 2.25 -1.92
C THR A 100 -14.04 1.86 -3.36
N TYR A 101 -14.83 2.34 -4.32
CA TYR A 101 -14.62 2.12 -5.75
C TYR A 101 -13.22 2.58 -6.20
N GLN A 102 -12.85 3.83 -5.90
CA GLN A 102 -11.54 4.38 -6.24
C GLN A 102 -10.40 3.64 -5.53
N GLY A 103 -10.61 3.22 -4.28
CA GLY A 103 -9.64 2.43 -3.52
C GLY A 103 -9.30 1.10 -4.19
N ILE A 104 -10.30 0.40 -4.73
CA ILE A 104 -10.07 -0.87 -5.46
C ILE A 104 -9.33 -0.60 -6.77
N LEU A 105 -9.71 0.45 -7.53
CA LEU A 105 -9.01 0.83 -8.76
C LEU A 105 -7.53 1.16 -8.51
N ASN A 106 -7.24 1.95 -7.47
CA ASN A 106 -5.87 2.32 -7.13
C ASN A 106 -5.01 1.09 -6.78
N GLN A 107 -5.58 0.13 -6.05
CA GLN A 107 -4.88 -1.12 -5.73
C GLN A 107 -4.62 -1.96 -6.99
N LEU A 108 -5.61 -2.12 -7.87
CA LEU A 108 -5.44 -2.82 -9.14
C LEU A 108 -4.38 -2.15 -10.02
N ALA A 109 -4.39 -0.82 -10.11
CA ALA A 109 -3.39 -0.04 -10.83
C ALA A 109 -1.98 -0.24 -10.26
N GLY A 110 -1.83 -0.25 -8.93
CA GLY A 110 -0.57 -0.57 -8.26
C GLY A 110 -0.06 -2.00 -8.54
N MET A 111 -0.96 -2.93 -8.88
CA MET A 111 -0.64 -4.29 -9.30
C MET A 111 -0.47 -4.44 -10.83
N GLY A 112 -0.52 -3.33 -11.58
CA GLY A 112 -0.33 -3.29 -13.04
C GLY A 112 -1.59 -3.59 -13.86
N ILE A 113 -2.78 -3.55 -13.26
CA ILE A 113 -4.06 -3.64 -13.97
C ILE A 113 -4.67 -2.25 -14.00
N LYS A 114 -4.72 -1.65 -15.20
CA LYS A 114 -5.40 -0.38 -15.44
C LYS A 114 -6.54 -0.62 -16.42
N PHE A 115 -7.69 -0.01 -16.14
CA PHE A 115 -8.83 0.01 -17.04
C PHE A 115 -8.89 1.38 -17.69
N ASP A 116 -9.42 1.45 -18.91
CA ASP A 116 -9.68 2.74 -19.55
C ASP A 116 -10.72 3.54 -18.75
N ASP A 117 -10.61 4.86 -18.77
CA ASP A 117 -11.47 5.75 -18.00
C ASP A 117 -12.95 5.57 -18.36
N GLU A 118 -13.26 5.25 -19.62
CA GLU A 118 -14.61 4.91 -20.08
C GLU A 118 -15.14 3.66 -19.40
N ILE A 119 -14.32 2.59 -19.32
CA ILE A 119 -14.70 1.34 -18.65
C ILE A 119 -14.91 1.58 -17.16
N GLN A 120 -14.05 2.40 -16.53
CA GLN A 120 -14.22 2.78 -15.13
C GLN A 120 -15.56 3.50 -14.90
N ALA A 121 -15.86 4.51 -15.72
CA ALA A 121 -17.11 5.26 -15.61
C ALA A 121 -18.35 4.36 -15.80
N LEU A 122 -18.36 3.52 -16.83
CA LEU A 122 -19.45 2.58 -17.10
C LEU A 122 -19.64 1.58 -15.94
N TRP A 123 -18.55 1.06 -15.37
CA TRP A 123 -18.63 0.15 -14.25
C TRP A 123 -19.17 0.83 -13.00
N LEU A 124 -18.72 2.06 -12.71
CA LEU A 124 -19.25 2.84 -11.59
C LEU A 124 -20.78 3.02 -11.73
N LEU A 125 -21.27 3.38 -12.91
CA LEU A 125 -22.71 3.46 -13.17
C LEU A 125 -23.42 2.13 -12.90
N GLY A 126 -22.83 1.01 -13.34
CA GLY A 126 -23.37 -0.33 -13.08
C GLY A 126 -23.34 -0.78 -11.60
N THR A 127 -22.65 -0.05 -10.72
CA THR A 127 -22.69 -0.30 -9.27
C THR A 127 -23.88 0.38 -8.58
N LEU A 128 -24.50 1.37 -9.23
CA LEU A 128 -25.65 2.09 -8.69
C LEU A 128 -26.93 1.25 -8.83
N PRO A 129 -27.98 1.54 -8.05
CA PRO A 129 -29.28 0.90 -8.20
C PRO A 129 -29.88 1.22 -9.56
N ASP A 130 -30.65 0.27 -10.12
CA ASP A 130 -31.48 0.54 -11.29
C ASP A 130 -32.54 1.59 -10.90
N SER A 131 -32.74 2.58 -11.78
CA SER A 131 -33.75 3.64 -11.60
C SER A 131 -35.17 3.15 -11.81
#